data_AF-A0A4R2H1Q0-F1
#
_entry.id   AF-A0A4R2H1Q0-F1
#
_cell.length_a   1.000
_cell.length_b   1.000
_cell.length_c   1.000
_cell.angle_alpha   90.00
_cell.angle_beta   90.00
_cell.angle_gamma   90.00
#
_symmetry.space_group_name_H-M   'P 1'
#
loop_
_entity.id
_entity.type
_entity.pdbx_description
1 polymer ?
#
loop_
_entity_poly.entity_id
_entity_poly.type
_entity_poly.pdbx_seq_one_letter_code
_entity_poly.pdbx_strand_id
1 'polypeptide(L)'
;MTADPTLTPAESDQVIARRLAQITPRERPSRAPGERPYAVLIGGQPAAGKTTLQELIQAALDADRTAVYDFDDDSLAHPRYDAIMRANGINGNDVVAGSLPPELRGRCLDHLRAGEYDVIASAPLQSEDAARAWLQGFRDAGYRVAVVYVATHEADSTLGVANRYQQAKDDTGIGRWVKPQHHNHAYRGIPDTAHDLESQGLVDDIYVVDRDGNVLYENHRTADGSMAGPLQARETLVAGRNRPPTVAEHQRFVETALPLHRRDDLEPAVDEAVRASMRLQVERPAAQPDTREPAPGSRLDQRLMDLQRISGSGVASPHTITSPSSTSSVRGTGGGHSGRSPSGESLDR
;
A
#
# COMPACT_ATOMS: atom_id res chain seq x y z
N MET A 1 -12.39 -16.03 -34.79
CA MET A 1 -13.32 -16.65 -33.82
C MET A 1 -13.17 -15.90 -32.52
N THR A 2 -14.21 -15.21 -32.06
CA THR A 2 -14.26 -14.60 -30.72
C THR A 2 -14.18 -15.72 -29.69
N ALA A 3 -13.22 -15.66 -28.77
CA ALA A 3 -13.15 -16.62 -27.68
C ALA A 3 -14.34 -16.37 -26.73
N ASP A 4 -15.18 -17.38 -26.54
CA ASP A 4 -16.31 -17.32 -25.60
C ASP A 4 -15.77 -17.12 -24.16
N PRO A 5 -16.12 -16.02 -23.47
CA PRO A 5 -15.64 -15.78 -22.12
C PRO A 5 -16.37 -16.60 -21.06
N THR A 6 -17.52 -17.21 -21.36
CA THR A 6 -18.30 -17.96 -20.36
C THR A 6 -17.54 -19.20 -19.91
N LEU A 7 -17.45 -19.40 -18.59
CA LEU A 7 -16.87 -20.60 -17.99
C LEU A 7 -17.97 -21.64 -17.75
N THR A 8 -17.69 -22.90 -18.09
CA THR A 8 -18.47 -24.02 -17.58
C THR A 8 -18.18 -24.22 -16.07
N PRO A 9 -19.04 -24.93 -15.31
CA PRO A 9 -18.77 -25.21 -13.90
C PRO A 9 -17.39 -25.86 -13.65
N ALA A 10 -17.00 -26.80 -14.51
CA ALA A 10 -15.69 -27.46 -14.42
C ALA A 10 -14.52 -26.48 -14.68
N GLU A 11 -14.70 -25.51 -15.59
CA GLU A 11 -13.69 -24.49 -15.84
C GLU A 11 -13.61 -23.48 -14.71
N SER A 12 -14.74 -23.11 -14.10
CA SER A 12 -14.77 -22.29 -12.88
C SER A 12 -13.99 -22.95 -11.74
N ASP A 13 -14.20 -24.24 -11.50
CA ASP A 13 -13.44 -25.01 -10.51
C ASP A 13 -11.94 -25.02 -10.83
N GLN A 14 -11.56 -25.16 -12.11
CA GLN A 14 -10.16 -25.10 -12.54
C GLN A 14 -9.53 -23.73 -12.33
N VAL A 15 -10.26 -22.64 -12.59
CA VAL A 15 -9.78 -21.26 -12.32
C VAL A 15 -9.49 -21.10 -10.84
N ILE A 16 -10.41 -21.53 -9.98
CA ILE A 16 -10.23 -21.48 -8.52
C ILE A 16 -9.02 -22.33 -8.12
N ALA A 17 -8.96 -23.60 -8.52
CA ALA A 17 -7.86 -24.50 -8.17
C ALA A 17 -6.50 -23.94 -8.63
N ARG A 18 -6.43 -23.33 -9.81
CA ARG A 18 -5.22 -22.69 -10.32
C ARG A 18 -4.79 -21.51 -9.46
N ARG A 19 -5.71 -20.62 -9.07
CA ARG A 19 -5.38 -19.49 -8.18
C ARG A 19 -4.95 -19.98 -6.80
N LEU A 20 -5.66 -20.94 -6.22
CA LEU A 20 -5.27 -21.53 -4.93
C LEU A 20 -3.85 -22.09 -4.99
N ALA A 21 -3.49 -22.83 -6.04
CA ALA A 21 -2.14 -23.36 -6.22
C ALA A 21 -1.08 -22.25 -6.36
N GLN A 22 -1.39 -21.16 -7.07
CA GLN A 22 -0.46 -20.04 -7.28
C GLN A 22 -0.18 -19.23 -6.00
N ILE A 23 -1.19 -19.07 -5.14
CA ILE A 23 -1.05 -18.28 -3.89
C ILE A 23 -0.62 -19.13 -2.69
N THR A 24 -0.53 -20.46 -2.85
CA THR A 24 -0.07 -21.36 -1.78
C THR A 24 1.46 -21.34 -1.71
N PRO A 25 2.05 -20.98 -0.56
CA PRO A 25 3.49 -21.07 -0.35
C PRO A 25 4.02 -22.50 -0.47
N ARG A 26 5.32 -22.65 -0.71
CA ARG A 26 5.96 -23.96 -0.87
C ARG A 26 6.04 -24.72 0.44
N GLU A 27 6.29 -24.00 1.52
CA GLU A 27 6.42 -24.53 2.85
C GLU A 27 5.21 -24.15 3.71
N ARG A 28 4.87 -25.02 4.67
CA ARG A 28 3.83 -24.72 5.65
C ARG A 28 4.33 -23.62 6.60
N PRO A 29 3.42 -22.86 7.23
CA PRO A 29 3.80 -21.90 8.25
C PRO A 29 4.58 -22.59 9.39
N SER A 30 5.55 -21.88 9.95
CA SER A 30 6.20 -22.27 11.20
C SER A 30 6.19 -21.07 12.12
N ARG A 31 5.63 -21.26 13.31
CA ARG A 31 5.42 -20.22 14.30
C ARG A 31 5.61 -20.80 15.69
N ALA A 32 6.13 -20.00 16.62
CA ALA A 32 6.19 -20.38 18.01
C ALA A 32 4.78 -20.38 18.63
N PRO A 33 4.54 -21.15 19.71
CA PRO A 33 3.26 -21.12 20.41
C PRO A 33 2.89 -19.70 20.86
N GLY A 34 1.68 -19.27 20.52
CA GLY A 34 1.15 -17.95 20.87
C GLY A 34 1.43 -16.84 19.85
N GLU A 35 2.20 -17.12 18.80
CA GLU A 35 2.36 -16.19 17.68
C GLU A 35 1.12 -16.18 16.77
N ARG A 36 0.70 -14.98 16.36
CA ARG A 36 -0.42 -14.78 15.43
C ARG A 36 0.08 -14.73 13.99
N PRO A 37 -0.70 -15.23 13.02
CA PRO A 37 -0.39 -15.01 11.61
C PRO A 37 -0.54 -13.53 11.23
N TYR A 38 0.25 -13.09 10.25
CA TYR A 38 0.33 -11.71 9.83
C TYR A 38 -0.25 -11.51 8.44
N ALA A 39 -1.14 -10.55 8.28
CA ALA A 39 -1.70 -10.15 7.00
C ALA A 39 -1.36 -8.70 6.71
N VAL A 40 -0.58 -8.46 5.66
CA VAL A 40 -0.24 -7.14 5.15
C VAL A 40 -1.06 -6.88 3.89
N LEU A 41 -1.98 -5.94 3.97
CA LEU A 41 -2.80 -5.53 2.83
C LEU A 41 -2.29 -4.20 2.27
N ILE A 42 -1.85 -4.22 1.02
CA ILE A 42 -1.31 -3.05 0.33
C ILE A 42 -2.41 -2.41 -0.50
N GLY A 43 -2.80 -1.20 -0.09
CA GLY A 43 -3.76 -0.33 -0.75
C GLY A 43 -3.10 0.70 -1.65
N GLY A 44 -3.81 1.13 -2.68
CA GLY A 44 -3.25 2.07 -3.66
C GLY A 44 -3.99 2.05 -4.98
N GLN A 45 -4.03 3.18 -5.66
CA GLN A 45 -4.58 3.23 -7.00
C GLN A 45 -3.78 2.32 -7.97
N PRO A 46 -4.35 1.93 -9.11
CA PRO A 46 -3.62 1.26 -10.18
C PRO A 46 -2.31 1.98 -10.52
N ALA A 47 -1.22 1.22 -10.70
CA ALA A 47 0.13 1.73 -10.96
C ALA A 47 0.74 2.66 -9.88
N ALA A 48 0.21 2.67 -8.67
CA ALA A 48 0.83 3.37 -7.52
C ALA A 48 2.18 2.79 -7.06
N GLY A 49 2.59 1.59 -7.53
CA GLY A 49 3.84 0.95 -7.09
C GLY A 49 3.65 -0.17 -6.06
N LYS A 50 2.43 -0.70 -5.91
CA LYS A 50 2.12 -1.80 -4.98
C LYS A 50 2.98 -3.05 -5.20
N THR A 51 3.23 -3.42 -6.46
CA THR A 51 4.05 -4.61 -6.80
C THR A 51 5.47 -4.50 -6.26
N THR A 52 6.13 -3.34 -6.42
CA THR A 52 7.47 -3.10 -5.86
C THR A 52 7.47 -3.25 -4.33
N LEU A 53 6.39 -2.81 -3.68
CA LEU A 53 6.22 -2.95 -2.24
C LEU A 53 6.00 -4.42 -1.84
N GLN A 54 5.20 -5.17 -2.60
CA GLN A 54 5.02 -6.61 -2.38
C GLN A 54 6.34 -7.36 -2.47
N GLU A 55 7.13 -7.11 -3.51
CA GLU A 55 8.46 -7.72 -3.72
C GLU A 55 9.41 -7.37 -2.57
N LEU A 56 9.42 -6.11 -2.14
CA LEU A 56 10.22 -5.65 -1.01
C LEU A 56 9.87 -6.41 0.28
N ILE A 57 8.58 -6.47 0.62
CA ILE A 57 8.12 -7.13 1.84
C ILE A 57 8.35 -8.64 1.73
N GLN A 58 8.11 -9.24 0.56
CA GLN A 58 8.34 -10.67 0.36
C GLN A 58 9.82 -11.04 0.50
N ALA A 59 10.74 -10.23 -0.03
CA ALA A 59 12.18 -10.44 0.12
C ALA A 59 12.65 -10.30 1.58
N ALA A 60 11.91 -9.51 2.36
CA ALA A 60 12.16 -9.29 3.77
C ALA A 60 11.60 -10.39 4.68
N LEU A 61 10.53 -11.05 4.23
CA LEU A 61 9.89 -12.16 4.91
C LEU A 61 10.41 -13.50 4.38
N ASP A 62 10.01 -14.60 5.02
CA ASP A 62 10.28 -15.94 4.48
C ASP A 62 9.41 -16.17 3.23
N ALA A 63 9.99 -15.96 2.05
CA ALA A 63 9.30 -16.07 0.77
C ALA A 63 8.75 -17.48 0.48
N ASP A 64 9.33 -18.54 1.06
CA ASP A 64 8.86 -19.91 0.86
C ASP A 64 7.64 -20.23 1.74
N ARG A 65 7.38 -19.43 2.80
CA ARG A 65 6.26 -19.57 3.74
C ARG A 65 5.22 -18.47 3.67
N THR A 66 5.53 -17.36 3.01
CA THR A 66 4.64 -16.19 2.88
C THR A 66 3.83 -16.27 1.59
N ALA A 67 2.51 -16.19 1.72
CA ALA A 67 1.60 -16.15 0.59
C ALA A 67 1.55 -14.74 -0.01
N VAL A 68 1.64 -14.64 -1.33
CA VAL A 68 1.44 -13.39 -2.06
C VAL A 68 0.18 -13.49 -2.89
N TYR A 69 -0.72 -12.52 -2.72
CA TYR A 69 -1.99 -12.49 -3.43
C TYR A 69 -2.28 -11.09 -4.02
N ASP A 70 -2.04 -10.92 -5.32
CA ASP A 70 -2.53 -9.74 -6.05
C ASP A 70 -3.92 -10.04 -6.62
N PHE A 71 -4.92 -9.24 -6.23
CA PHE A 71 -6.28 -9.29 -6.76
C PHE A 71 -6.31 -9.15 -8.28
N ASP A 72 -5.41 -8.32 -8.80
CA ASP A 72 -5.32 -8.01 -10.22
C ASP A 72 -4.94 -9.24 -11.06
N ASP A 73 -4.29 -10.26 -10.46
CA ASP A 73 -3.81 -11.45 -11.15
C ASP A 73 -4.90 -12.53 -11.32
N ASP A 74 -6.08 -12.38 -10.71
CA ASP A 74 -7.16 -13.35 -10.83
C ASP A 74 -7.59 -13.58 -12.28
N SER A 75 -7.55 -12.52 -13.10
CA SER A 75 -7.84 -12.60 -14.53
C SER A 75 -6.88 -13.53 -15.28
N LEU A 76 -5.62 -13.64 -14.84
CA LEU A 76 -4.60 -14.49 -15.48
C LEU A 76 -4.89 -15.99 -15.31
N ALA A 77 -5.76 -16.37 -14.37
CA ALA A 77 -6.16 -17.75 -14.20
C ALA A 77 -7.20 -18.22 -15.23
N HIS A 78 -7.84 -17.31 -15.96
CA HIS A 78 -8.84 -17.67 -16.96
C HIS A 78 -8.21 -18.53 -18.08
N PRO A 79 -8.76 -19.73 -18.39
CA PRO A 79 -8.15 -20.67 -19.34
C PRO A 79 -8.03 -20.10 -20.77
N ARG A 80 -8.92 -19.16 -21.11
CA ARG A 80 -8.94 -18.45 -22.39
C ARG A 80 -8.42 -17.00 -22.30
N TYR A 81 -7.68 -16.61 -21.25
CA TYR A 81 -7.22 -15.23 -21.00
C TYR A 81 -6.65 -14.57 -22.28
N ASP A 82 -5.59 -15.14 -22.82
CA ASP A 82 -4.89 -14.68 -24.01
C ASP A 82 -5.80 -14.50 -25.23
N ALA A 83 -6.69 -15.47 -25.47
CA ALA A 83 -7.58 -15.45 -26.62
C ALA A 83 -8.63 -14.34 -26.50
N ILE A 84 -9.17 -14.12 -25.29
CA ILE A 84 -10.13 -13.04 -25.01
C ILE A 84 -9.44 -11.68 -25.11
N MET A 85 -8.24 -11.55 -24.54
CA MET A 85 -7.46 -10.30 -24.60
C MET A 85 -7.17 -9.89 -26.05
N ARG A 86 -6.69 -10.82 -26.90
CA ARG A 86 -6.44 -10.53 -28.32
C ARG A 86 -7.71 -10.21 -29.11
N ALA A 87 -8.81 -10.89 -28.82
CA ALA A 87 -10.07 -10.68 -29.54
C ALA A 87 -10.77 -9.36 -29.21
N ASN A 88 -10.54 -8.81 -28.01
CA ASN A 88 -11.26 -7.64 -27.50
C ASN A 88 -10.37 -6.40 -27.28
N GLY A 89 -9.08 -6.51 -27.59
CA GLY A 89 -8.11 -5.41 -27.49
C GLY A 89 -8.12 -4.74 -26.12
N ILE A 90 -8.26 -3.41 -26.11
CA ILE A 90 -8.23 -2.60 -24.89
C ILE A 90 -9.32 -2.97 -23.86
N ASN A 91 -10.42 -3.60 -24.29
CA ASN A 91 -11.52 -4.01 -23.41
C ASN A 91 -11.38 -5.44 -22.89
N GLY A 92 -10.35 -6.19 -23.33
CA GLY A 92 -10.26 -7.62 -23.05
C GLY A 92 -10.24 -7.97 -21.56
N ASN A 93 -9.59 -7.15 -20.73
CA ASN A 93 -9.51 -7.45 -19.30
C ASN A 93 -10.88 -7.31 -18.60
N ASP A 94 -11.71 -6.36 -19.02
CA ASP A 94 -13.07 -6.22 -18.48
C ASP A 94 -13.93 -7.44 -18.83
N VAL A 95 -13.75 -7.98 -20.04
CA VAL A 95 -14.44 -9.19 -20.49
C VAL A 95 -14.01 -10.39 -19.66
N VAL A 96 -12.71 -10.57 -19.41
CA VAL A 96 -12.20 -11.66 -18.56
C VAL A 96 -12.67 -11.49 -17.12
N ALA A 97 -12.47 -10.31 -16.52
CA ALA A 97 -12.80 -10.07 -15.12
C ALA A 97 -14.30 -10.27 -14.85
N GLY A 98 -15.16 -9.92 -15.81
CA GLY A 98 -16.60 -10.14 -15.74
C GLY A 98 -17.03 -11.60 -15.90
N SER A 99 -16.16 -12.49 -16.35
CA SER A 99 -16.46 -13.92 -16.52
C SER A 99 -15.84 -14.83 -15.46
N LEU A 100 -15.05 -14.28 -14.54
CA LEU A 100 -14.47 -15.05 -13.43
C LEU A 100 -15.55 -15.56 -12.46
N PRO A 101 -15.32 -16.70 -11.77
CA PRO A 101 -16.25 -17.20 -10.76
C PRO A 101 -16.45 -16.17 -9.65
N PRO A 102 -17.70 -15.81 -9.28
CA PRO A 102 -17.98 -14.77 -8.29
C PRO A 102 -17.41 -15.08 -6.90
N GLU A 103 -17.26 -16.37 -6.56
CA GLU A 103 -16.69 -16.86 -5.31
C GLU A 103 -15.16 -16.93 -5.29
N LEU A 104 -14.48 -16.73 -6.42
CA LEU A 104 -13.03 -16.93 -6.57
C LEU A 104 -12.23 -16.23 -5.47
N ARG A 105 -12.48 -14.93 -5.28
CA ARG A 105 -11.80 -14.13 -4.25
C ARG A 105 -12.06 -14.65 -2.85
N GLY A 106 -13.31 -14.98 -2.54
CA GLY A 106 -13.71 -15.52 -1.24
C GLY A 106 -12.97 -16.82 -0.93
N ARG A 107 -12.95 -17.75 -1.90
CA ARG A 107 -12.25 -19.03 -1.81
C ARG A 107 -10.73 -18.87 -1.66
N CYS A 108 -10.11 -17.91 -2.35
CA CYS A 108 -8.70 -17.59 -2.16
C CYS A 108 -8.43 -17.09 -0.74
N LEU A 109 -9.22 -16.15 -0.24
CA LEU A 109 -9.06 -15.62 1.12
C LEU A 109 -9.35 -16.66 2.21
N ASP A 110 -10.36 -17.51 2.04
CA ASP A 110 -10.65 -18.62 2.95
C ASP A 110 -9.47 -19.61 3.00
N HIS A 111 -8.90 -19.96 1.85
CA HIS A 111 -7.75 -20.86 1.76
C HIS A 111 -6.52 -20.31 2.48
N LEU A 112 -6.20 -19.03 2.28
CA LEU A 112 -5.08 -18.38 2.95
C LEU A 112 -5.26 -18.40 4.48
N ARG A 113 -6.47 -18.10 4.95
CA ARG A 113 -6.81 -18.09 6.38
C ARG A 113 -6.75 -19.47 7.00
N ALA A 114 -7.38 -20.46 6.36
CA ALA A 114 -7.42 -21.84 6.83
C ALA A 114 -6.03 -22.49 6.90
N GLY A 115 -5.09 -22.04 6.06
CA GLY A 115 -3.71 -22.48 6.10
C GLY A 115 -2.82 -21.74 7.10
N GLU A 116 -3.34 -20.70 7.79
CA GLU A 116 -2.59 -19.87 8.75
C GLU A 116 -1.30 -19.23 8.20
N TYR A 117 -1.27 -18.99 6.87
CA TYR A 117 -0.13 -18.40 6.19
C TYR A 117 0.08 -16.94 6.58
N ASP A 118 1.33 -16.47 6.60
CA ASP A 118 1.55 -15.03 6.48
C ASP A 118 1.14 -14.60 5.07
N VAL A 119 0.46 -13.47 4.97
CA VAL A 119 -0.14 -13.02 3.71
C VAL A 119 0.32 -11.60 3.39
N ILE A 120 0.81 -11.40 2.18
CA ILE A 120 0.95 -10.10 1.55
C ILE A 120 -0.07 -10.04 0.42
N ALA A 121 -1.09 -9.18 0.54
CA ALA A 121 -2.09 -9.03 -0.50
C ALA A 121 -2.17 -7.60 -1.04
N SER A 122 -2.45 -7.46 -2.33
CA SER A 122 -2.65 -6.17 -3.00
C SER A 122 -4.08 -6.07 -3.50
N ALA A 123 -4.72 -4.94 -3.20
CA ALA A 123 -6.01 -4.54 -3.74
C ALA A 123 -6.09 -3.00 -3.76
N PRO A 124 -7.05 -2.38 -4.46
CA PRO A 124 -7.14 -0.93 -4.45
C PRO A 124 -7.45 -0.34 -3.07
N LEU A 125 -8.26 -1.04 -2.26
CA LEU A 125 -8.69 -0.64 -0.90
C LEU A 125 -9.22 0.80 -0.88
N GLN A 126 -10.13 1.10 -1.80
CA GLN A 126 -10.54 2.46 -2.14
C GLN A 126 -11.78 2.98 -1.39
N SER A 127 -12.46 2.12 -0.65
CA SER A 127 -13.58 2.46 0.21
C SER A 127 -13.52 1.64 1.48
N GLU A 128 -14.16 2.12 2.55
CA GLU A 128 -14.27 1.39 3.81
C GLU A 128 -14.85 -0.02 3.59
N ASP A 129 -15.96 -0.14 2.85
CA ASP A 129 -16.60 -1.42 2.53
C ASP A 129 -15.65 -2.38 1.80
N ALA A 130 -14.93 -1.87 0.79
CA ALA A 130 -13.97 -2.65 0.04
C ALA A 130 -12.83 -3.13 0.94
N ALA A 131 -12.32 -2.28 1.83
CA ALA A 131 -11.27 -2.66 2.77
C ALA A 131 -11.78 -3.66 3.82
N ARG A 132 -12.95 -3.44 4.42
CA ARG A 132 -13.56 -4.33 5.41
C ARG A 132 -13.77 -5.74 4.88
N ALA A 133 -14.17 -5.88 3.61
CA ALA A 133 -14.35 -7.18 2.97
C ALA A 133 -13.07 -8.03 2.95
N TRP A 134 -11.89 -7.40 3.01
CA TRP A 134 -10.62 -8.09 3.18
C TRP A 134 -10.25 -8.25 4.66
N LEU A 135 -10.35 -7.18 5.43
CA LEU A 135 -9.83 -7.09 6.80
C LEU A 135 -10.55 -8.02 7.79
N GLN A 136 -11.89 -8.03 7.75
CA GLN A 136 -12.70 -8.69 8.76
C GLN A 136 -12.40 -10.19 8.82
N GLY A 137 -12.27 -10.82 7.65
CA GLY A 137 -11.98 -12.24 7.56
C GLY A 137 -10.66 -12.64 8.21
N PHE A 138 -9.61 -11.84 8.06
CA PHE A 138 -8.31 -12.10 8.69
C PHE A 138 -8.36 -11.85 10.20
N ARG A 139 -9.00 -10.77 10.64
CA ARG A 139 -9.16 -10.47 12.07
C ARG A 139 -9.92 -11.57 12.81
N ASP A 140 -11.02 -12.04 12.24
CA ASP A 140 -11.83 -13.12 12.82
C ASP A 140 -11.07 -14.45 12.87
N ALA A 141 -10.10 -14.64 11.96
CA ALA A 141 -9.17 -15.77 11.97
C ALA A 141 -7.95 -15.56 12.90
N GLY A 142 -7.94 -14.51 13.73
CA GLY A 142 -6.90 -14.27 14.74
C GLY A 142 -5.63 -13.58 14.22
N TYR A 143 -5.62 -13.09 12.98
CA TYR A 143 -4.44 -12.47 12.39
C TYR A 143 -4.11 -11.14 13.06
N ARG A 144 -2.84 -10.75 13.02
CA ARG A 144 -2.44 -9.35 13.10
C ARG A 144 -2.48 -8.74 11.71
N VAL A 145 -3.21 -7.65 11.56
CA VAL A 145 -3.55 -7.10 10.24
C VAL A 145 -2.97 -5.71 10.10
N ALA A 146 -2.09 -5.56 9.11
CA ALA A 146 -1.51 -4.29 8.71
C ALA A 146 -2.08 -3.82 7.37
N VAL A 147 -2.37 -2.53 7.27
CA VAL A 147 -2.69 -1.89 5.99
C VAL A 147 -1.60 -0.90 5.62
N VAL A 148 -1.16 -0.96 4.36
CA VAL A 148 -0.11 -0.08 3.84
C VAL A 148 -0.65 0.66 2.62
N TYR A 149 -0.65 1.99 2.66
CA TYR A 149 -1.03 2.83 1.53
C TYR A 149 0.19 3.48 0.88
N VAL A 150 0.24 3.41 -0.46
CA VAL A 150 1.32 4.04 -1.24
C VAL A 150 0.94 5.46 -1.66
N ALA A 151 1.70 6.44 -1.19
CA ALA A 151 1.62 7.85 -1.55
C ALA A 151 2.30 8.10 -2.91
N THR A 152 1.61 7.78 -4.00
CA THR A 152 2.02 8.15 -5.36
C THR A 152 1.05 9.17 -5.92
N HIS A 153 1.60 10.25 -6.50
CA HIS A 153 0.80 11.31 -7.11
C HIS A 153 0.17 10.84 -8.43
N GLU A 154 -1.04 11.34 -8.71
CA GLU A 154 -1.85 11.04 -9.89
C GLU A 154 -1.08 11.01 -11.23
N ALA A 155 -0.26 12.02 -11.56
CA ALA A 155 0.48 12.03 -12.83
C ALA A 155 1.34 10.76 -13.03
N ASP A 156 2.05 10.32 -11.99
CA ASP A 156 2.93 9.14 -12.08
C ASP A 156 2.12 7.85 -12.23
N SER A 157 1.02 7.71 -11.49
CA SER A 157 0.19 6.50 -11.58
C SER A 157 -0.62 6.47 -12.89
N THR A 158 -1.12 7.60 -13.38
CA THR A 158 -1.77 7.68 -14.70
C THR A 158 -0.79 7.34 -15.82
N LEU A 159 0.43 7.91 -15.81
CA LEU A 159 1.48 7.56 -16.78
C LEU A 159 1.86 6.08 -16.66
N GLY A 160 1.96 5.55 -15.44
CA GLY A 160 2.26 4.15 -15.18
C GLY A 160 1.22 3.19 -15.74
N VAL A 161 -0.08 3.53 -15.73
CA VAL A 161 -1.13 2.74 -16.40
C VAL A 161 -0.90 2.70 -17.91
N ALA A 162 -0.64 3.86 -18.53
CA ALA A 162 -0.38 3.95 -19.97
C ALA A 162 0.88 3.16 -20.36
N ASN A 163 1.97 3.35 -19.63
CA ASN A 163 3.24 2.68 -19.90
C ASN A 163 3.13 1.16 -19.76
N ARG A 164 2.50 0.66 -18.68
CA ARG A 164 2.33 -0.79 -18.48
C ARG A 164 1.48 -1.43 -19.58
N TYR A 165 0.41 -0.75 -20.01
CA TYR A 165 -0.41 -1.22 -21.12
C TYR A 165 0.42 -1.32 -22.39
N GLN A 166 1.11 -0.23 -22.75
CA GLN A 166 1.82 -0.16 -24.02
C GLN A 166 3.01 -1.11 -24.05
N GLN A 167 3.77 -1.20 -22.97
CA GLN A 167 4.88 -2.15 -22.85
C GLN A 167 4.40 -3.60 -23.01
N ALA A 168 3.35 -4.00 -22.30
CA ALA A 168 2.82 -5.36 -22.43
C ALA A 168 2.26 -5.64 -23.84
N LYS A 169 1.64 -4.64 -24.47
CA LYS A 169 1.19 -4.72 -25.87
C LYS A 169 2.35 -4.88 -26.85
N ASP A 170 3.45 -4.15 -26.65
CA ASP A 170 4.65 -4.26 -27.48
C ASP A 170 5.33 -5.63 -27.29
N ASP A 171 5.42 -6.12 -26.05
CA ASP A 171 6.14 -7.36 -25.71
C ASP A 171 5.38 -8.62 -26.13
N THR A 172 4.05 -8.64 -25.98
CA THR A 172 3.24 -9.87 -26.10
C THR A 172 2.03 -9.75 -27.04
N GLY A 173 1.75 -8.54 -27.55
CA GLY A 173 0.53 -8.22 -28.26
C GLY A 173 -0.70 -8.04 -27.36
N ILE A 174 -0.55 -8.15 -26.03
CA ILE A 174 -1.63 -8.06 -25.05
C ILE A 174 -1.30 -7.00 -24.00
N GLY A 175 -2.08 -5.92 -23.95
CA GLY A 175 -2.01 -4.90 -22.91
C GLY A 175 -3.22 -4.95 -21.99
N ARG A 176 -3.00 -4.97 -20.66
CA ARG A 176 -4.09 -4.85 -19.68
C ARG A 176 -4.38 -3.38 -19.42
N TRP A 177 -5.48 -2.87 -19.98
CA TRP A 177 -5.89 -1.49 -19.78
C TRP A 177 -6.67 -1.33 -18.48
N VAL A 178 -6.38 -0.24 -17.76
CA VAL A 178 -7.18 0.19 -16.63
C VAL A 178 -7.87 1.49 -17.00
N LYS A 179 -9.21 1.46 -17.03
CA LYS A 179 -10.01 2.65 -17.34
C LYS A 179 -9.72 3.80 -16.36
N PRO A 180 -9.57 5.04 -16.84
CA PRO A 180 -9.33 6.20 -15.97
C PRO A 180 -10.32 6.34 -14.83
N GLN A 181 -11.59 5.94 -15.03
CA GLN A 181 -12.61 5.98 -13.98
C GLN A 181 -12.27 5.07 -12.80
N HIS A 182 -11.76 3.86 -13.05
CA HIS A 182 -11.33 2.95 -11.98
C HIS A 182 -10.12 3.49 -11.23
N HIS A 183 -9.15 4.05 -11.97
CA HIS A 183 -7.99 4.71 -11.37
C HIS A 183 -8.39 5.90 -10.49
N ASN A 184 -9.23 6.80 -11.02
CA ASN A 184 -9.60 8.05 -10.35
C ASN A 184 -10.52 7.80 -9.15
N HIS A 185 -11.40 6.81 -9.25
CA HIS A 185 -12.21 6.37 -8.12
C HIS A 185 -11.31 5.88 -6.97
N ALA A 186 -10.32 5.03 -7.28
CA ALA A 186 -9.34 4.59 -6.29
C ALA A 186 -8.53 5.75 -5.72
N TYR A 187 -7.96 6.61 -6.58
CA TYR A 187 -7.16 7.74 -6.16
C TYR A 187 -7.91 8.65 -5.17
N ARG A 188 -9.17 8.97 -5.45
CA ARG A 188 -9.98 9.87 -4.62
C ARG A 188 -10.44 9.25 -3.30
N GLY A 189 -10.80 7.96 -3.28
CA GLY A 189 -11.39 7.31 -2.10
C GLY A 189 -10.38 6.84 -1.05
N ILE A 190 -9.14 6.56 -1.45
CA ILE A 190 -8.13 6.00 -0.54
C ILE A 190 -7.83 6.89 0.69
N PRO A 191 -7.67 8.22 0.60
CA PRO A 191 -7.41 9.04 1.79
C PRO A 191 -8.50 8.95 2.85
N ASP A 192 -9.77 8.97 2.45
CA ASP A 192 -10.89 8.86 3.38
C ASP A 192 -10.96 7.42 3.93
N THR A 193 -10.71 6.41 3.10
CA THR A 193 -10.61 5.02 3.56
C THR A 193 -9.52 4.84 4.61
N ALA A 194 -8.33 5.43 4.41
CA ALA A 194 -7.24 5.37 5.37
C ALA A 194 -7.63 6.01 6.72
N HIS A 195 -8.35 7.14 6.68
CA HIS A 195 -8.91 7.76 7.88
C HIS A 195 -9.92 6.87 8.59
N ASP A 196 -10.83 6.24 7.86
CA ASP A 196 -11.88 5.39 8.44
C ASP A 196 -11.28 4.14 9.09
N LEU A 197 -10.31 3.50 8.43
CA LEU A 197 -9.61 2.34 9.00
C LEU A 197 -8.86 2.67 10.30
N GLU A 198 -8.22 3.85 10.33
CA GLU A 198 -7.45 4.33 11.47
C GLU A 198 -8.35 4.80 12.63
N SER A 199 -9.29 5.71 12.36
CA SER A 199 -10.15 6.33 13.37
C SER A 199 -11.08 5.33 14.07
N GLN A 200 -11.47 4.27 13.37
CA GLN A 200 -12.33 3.22 13.90
C GLN A 200 -11.55 2.02 14.46
N GLY A 201 -10.20 2.06 14.44
CA GLY A 201 -9.35 0.98 14.95
C GLY A 201 -9.60 -0.36 14.24
N LEU A 202 -9.79 -0.33 12.91
CA LEU A 202 -10.14 -1.51 12.12
C LEU A 202 -8.96 -2.41 11.78
N VAL A 203 -7.74 -1.90 11.98
CA VAL A 203 -6.46 -2.58 11.70
C VAL A 203 -5.58 -2.58 12.95
N ASP A 204 -4.66 -3.53 13.05
CA ASP A 204 -3.65 -3.52 14.11
C ASP A 204 -2.55 -2.50 13.81
N ASP A 205 -2.17 -2.36 12.54
CA ASP A 205 -1.12 -1.45 12.09
C ASP A 205 -1.56 -0.72 10.80
N ILE A 206 -1.26 0.57 10.69
CA ILE A 206 -1.45 1.33 9.45
C ILE A 206 -0.17 2.06 9.08
N TYR A 207 0.17 2.05 7.79
CA TYR A 207 1.34 2.71 7.23
C TYR A 207 0.96 3.54 6.01
N VAL A 208 1.61 4.69 5.87
CA VAL A 208 1.70 5.44 4.62
C VAL A 208 3.15 5.43 4.19
N VAL A 209 3.41 4.98 2.97
CA VAL A 209 4.76 4.90 2.41
C VAL A 209 4.85 5.66 1.10
N ASP A 210 6.04 6.09 0.72
CA ASP A 210 6.30 6.52 -0.66
C ASP A 210 6.46 5.32 -1.61
N ARG A 211 6.68 5.60 -2.90
CA ARG A 211 6.83 4.58 -3.94
C ARG A 211 8.07 3.70 -3.75
N ASP A 212 9.09 4.16 -3.04
CA ASP A 212 10.34 3.45 -2.80
C ASP A 212 10.30 2.62 -1.51
N GLY A 213 9.18 2.67 -0.77
CA GLY A 213 8.93 1.93 0.46
C GLY A 213 9.41 2.65 1.73
N ASN A 214 9.70 3.95 1.66
CA ASN A 214 10.01 4.74 2.84
C ASN A 214 8.72 5.09 3.59
N VAL A 215 8.70 4.83 4.90
CA VAL A 215 7.59 5.14 5.79
C VAL A 215 7.50 6.64 6.01
N LEU A 216 6.39 7.21 5.60
CA LEU A 216 6.02 8.61 5.83
C LEU A 216 5.20 8.76 7.12
N TYR A 217 4.47 7.71 7.48
CA TYR A 217 3.63 7.66 8.67
C TYR A 217 3.36 6.20 9.06
N GLU A 218 3.29 5.95 10.36
CA GLU A 218 2.86 4.69 10.94
C GLU A 218 2.02 4.95 12.20
N ASN A 219 1.03 4.10 12.45
CA ASN A 219 0.26 4.10 13.67
C ASN A 219 -0.15 2.67 14.03
N HIS A 220 -0.24 2.40 15.33
CA HIS A 220 -0.45 1.06 15.85
C HIS A 220 -1.59 1.06 16.87
N ARG A 221 -2.44 0.03 16.77
CA ARG A 221 -3.55 -0.17 17.69
C ARG A 221 -3.04 -0.68 19.04
N THR A 222 -3.50 -0.06 20.11
CA THR A 222 -3.18 -0.44 21.49
C THR A 222 -4.12 -1.54 21.98
N ALA A 223 -3.85 -2.07 23.18
CA ALA A 223 -4.67 -3.11 23.80
C ALA A 223 -6.10 -2.66 24.14
N ASP A 224 -6.34 -1.37 24.36
CA ASP A 224 -7.69 -0.82 24.58
C ASP A 224 -8.49 -0.63 23.29
N GLY A 225 -7.84 -0.86 22.14
CA GLY A 225 -8.43 -0.81 20.82
C GLY A 225 -8.37 0.55 20.13
N SER A 226 -7.83 1.57 20.78
CA SER A 226 -7.52 2.88 20.18
C SER A 226 -6.18 2.87 19.44
N MET A 227 -5.93 3.91 18.65
CA MET A 227 -4.63 4.11 17.99
C MET A 227 -3.66 4.85 18.93
N ALA A 228 -2.39 4.44 18.93
CA ALA A 228 -1.38 4.96 19.85
C ALA A 228 -1.00 6.42 19.57
N GLY A 229 -0.99 6.81 18.29
CA GLY A 229 -0.64 8.15 17.83
C GLY A 229 -1.83 8.97 17.35
N PRO A 230 -1.64 10.26 17.06
CA PRO A 230 -2.65 11.09 16.42
C PRO A 230 -3.02 10.51 15.06
N LEU A 231 -4.31 10.58 14.70
CA LEU A 231 -4.85 10.06 13.44
C LEU A 231 -4.40 10.99 12.29
N GLN A 232 -3.41 10.57 11.50
CA GLN A 232 -2.80 11.40 10.45
C GLN A 232 -2.56 10.63 9.14
N ALA A 233 -3.10 9.42 8.98
CA ALA A 233 -2.89 8.61 7.78
C ALA A 233 -3.37 9.35 6.53
N ARG A 234 -4.54 9.99 6.60
CA ARG A 234 -5.14 10.76 5.50
C ARG A 234 -4.30 11.96 5.12
N GLU A 235 -3.96 12.81 6.09
CA GLU A 235 -3.20 14.04 5.87
C GLU A 235 -1.82 13.72 5.31
N THR A 236 -1.16 12.68 5.85
CA THR A 236 0.16 12.25 5.38
C THR A 236 0.09 11.70 3.96
N LEU A 237 -0.94 10.91 3.63
CA LEU A 237 -1.12 10.41 2.27
C LEU A 237 -1.36 11.54 1.27
N VAL A 238 -2.22 12.51 1.61
CA VAL A 238 -2.50 13.67 0.76
C VAL A 238 -1.26 14.54 0.60
N ALA A 239 -0.51 14.79 1.68
CA ALA A 239 0.74 15.54 1.64
C ALA A 239 1.81 14.82 0.80
N GLY A 240 1.97 13.51 1.00
CA GLY A 240 2.89 12.67 0.23
C GLY A 240 2.55 12.61 -1.25
N ARG A 241 1.26 12.64 -1.62
CA ARG A 241 0.81 12.76 -3.01
C ARG A 241 1.06 14.13 -3.60
N ASN A 242 0.99 15.21 -2.84
CA ASN A 242 1.06 16.57 -3.38
C ASN A 242 2.41 17.27 -3.16
N ARG A 243 3.40 16.57 -2.60
CA ARG A 243 4.74 17.13 -2.44
C ARG A 243 5.40 17.41 -3.80
N PRO A 244 6.37 18.34 -3.86
CA PRO A 244 7.26 18.45 -5.01
C PRO A 244 7.93 17.10 -5.31
N PRO A 245 8.02 16.69 -6.59
CA PRO A 245 8.78 15.50 -6.96
C PRO A 245 10.27 15.73 -6.71
N THR A 246 11.02 14.65 -6.50
CA THR A 246 12.49 14.74 -6.53
C THR A 246 12.97 14.94 -7.96
N VAL A 247 14.21 15.41 -8.14
CA VAL A 247 14.84 15.50 -9.47
C VAL A 247 14.81 14.14 -10.18
N ALA A 248 15.10 13.05 -9.46
CA ALA A 248 15.10 11.70 -10.02
C ALA A 248 13.68 11.22 -10.40
N GLU A 249 12.67 11.53 -9.59
CA GLU A 249 11.27 11.22 -9.92
C GLU A 249 10.82 11.96 -11.17
N HIS A 250 11.14 13.25 -11.27
CA HIS A 250 10.81 14.05 -12.45
C HIS A 250 11.51 13.52 -13.71
N GLN A 251 12.79 13.15 -13.62
CA GLN A 251 13.52 12.54 -14.73
C GLN A 251 12.88 11.24 -15.19
N ARG A 252 12.56 10.32 -14.28
CA ARG A 252 11.85 9.06 -14.61
C ARG A 252 10.50 9.30 -15.29
N PHE A 253 9.75 10.30 -14.81
CA PHE A 253 8.50 10.71 -15.46
C PHE A 253 8.75 11.13 -16.91
N VAL A 254 9.72 12.03 -17.15
CA VAL A 254 10.05 12.54 -18.49
C VAL A 254 10.54 11.44 -19.42
N GLU A 255 11.43 10.56 -18.93
CA GLU A 255 11.98 9.43 -19.67
C GLU A 255 10.89 8.43 -20.08
N THR A 256 9.83 8.28 -19.29
CA THR A 256 8.69 7.42 -19.61
C THR A 256 7.69 8.14 -20.54
N ALA A 257 7.37 9.40 -20.25
CA ALA A 257 6.32 10.14 -20.95
C ALA A 257 6.72 10.52 -22.38
N LEU A 258 7.96 10.98 -22.60
CA LEU A 258 8.37 11.50 -23.90
C LEU A 258 8.36 10.45 -25.02
N PRO A 259 8.89 9.23 -24.83
CA PRO A 259 8.79 8.18 -25.86
C PRO A 259 7.34 7.85 -26.20
N LEU A 260 6.48 7.69 -25.20
CA LEU A 260 5.06 7.42 -25.42
C LEU A 260 4.36 8.57 -26.15
N HIS A 261 4.58 9.81 -25.74
CA HIS A 261 3.95 10.98 -26.35
C HIS A 261 4.33 11.19 -27.83
N ARG A 262 5.51 10.70 -28.25
CA ARG A 262 5.99 10.80 -29.63
C ARG A 262 5.45 9.72 -30.56
N ARG A 263 4.79 8.70 -30.02
CA ARG A 263 4.20 7.61 -30.81
C ARG A 263 2.92 8.07 -31.50
N ASP A 264 2.71 7.58 -32.72
CA ASP A 264 1.52 7.79 -33.53
C ASP A 264 0.59 6.55 -33.58
N ASP A 265 1.02 5.45 -32.96
CA ASP A 265 0.34 4.15 -32.95
C ASP A 265 -0.35 3.79 -31.62
N LEU A 266 -0.38 4.73 -30.66
CA LEU A 266 -1.07 4.51 -29.38
C LEU A 266 -2.58 4.38 -29.58
N GLU A 267 -3.21 3.51 -28.78
CA GLU A 267 -4.67 3.52 -28.65
C GLU A 267 -5.13 4.90 -28.15
N PRO A 268 -6.26 5.46 -28.62
CA PRO A 268 -6.70 6.80 -28.24
C PRO A 268 -6.83 7.02 -26.72
N ALA A 269 -7.28 6.00 -25.98
CA ALA A 269 -7.39 6.08 -24.52
C ALA A 269 -6.01 6.09 -23.81
N VAL A 270 -5.01 5.43 -24.40
CA VAL A 270 -3.64 5.39 -23.89
C VAL A 270 -2.96 6.73 -24.15
N ASP A 271 -3.09 7.27 -25.36
CA ASP A 271 -2.58 8.62 -25.70
C ASP A 271 -3.18 9.68 -24.78
N GLU A 272 -4.50 9.65 -24.55
CA GLU A 272 -5.14 10.60 -23.64
C GLU A 272 -4.63 10.47 -22.21
N ALA A 273 -4.38 9.25 -21.71
CA ALA A 273 -3.79 9.06 -20.39
C ALA A 273 -2.35 9.63 -20.31
N VAL A 274 -1.54 9.46 -21.37
CA VAL A 274 -0.21 10.07 -21.45
C VAL A 274 -0.33 11.60 -21.42
N ARG A 275 -1.18 12.20 -22.26
CA ARG A 275 -1.40 13.66 -22.28
C ARG A 275 -1.93 14.18 -20.94
N ALA A 276 -2.88 13.48 -20.33
CA ALA A 276 -3.41 13.83 -19.02
C ALA A 276 -2.33 13.80 -17.93
N SER A 277 -1.49 12.77 -17.93
CA SER A 277 -0.37 12.70 -16.99
C SER A 277 0.61 13.87 -17.17
N MET A 278 0.91 14.26 -18.42
CA MET A 278 1.79 15.40 -18.69
C MET A 278 1.20 16.72 -18.24
N ARG A 279 -0.12 16.94 -18.41
CA ARG A 279 -0.81 18.13 -17.88
C ARG A 279 -0.71 18.19 -16.35
N LEU A 280 -1.00 17.08 -15.67
CA LEU A 280 -0.85 16.97 -14.22
C LEU A 280 0.59 17.21 -13.75
N GLN A 281 1.58 16.75 -14.50
CA GLN A 281 3.00 16.97 -14.18
C GLN A 281 3.41 18.44 -14.31
N VAL A 282 2.84 19.18 -15.27
CA VAL A 282 3.09 20.63 -15.44
C VAL A 282 2.49 21.44 -14.29
N GLU A 283 1.37 20.99 -13.72
CA GLU A 283 0.72 21.64 -12.58
C GLU A 283 1.47 21.41 -11.25
N ARG A 284 2.41 20.46 -11.20
CA ARG A 284 3.19 20.19 -9.98
C ARG A 284 4.17 21.31 -9.65
N PRO A 285 4.48 21.50 -8.35
CA PRO A 285 5.64 22.28 -7.95
C PRO A 285 6.93 21.80 -8.62
N ALA A 286 7.88 22.72 -8.80
CA ALA A 286 9.17 22.40 -9.38
C ALA A 286 9.89 21.29 -8.59
N ALA A 287 10.59 20.42 -9.32
CA ALA A 287 11.33 19.33 -8.71
C ALA A 287 12.39 19.84 -7.73
N GLN A 288 12.55 19.16 -6.61
CA GLN A 288 13.49 19.52 -5.55
C GLN A 288 14.55 18.44 -5.36
N PRO A 289 15.76 18.77 -4.87
CA PRO A 289 16.73 17.77 -4.45
C PRO A 289 16.10 16.85 -3.39
N ASP A 290 16.45 15.56 -3.42
CA ASP A 290 15.99 14.68 -2.35
C ASP A 290 16.78 15.00 -1.07
N THR A 291 16.13 15.72 -0.15
CA THR A 291 16.69 16.05 1.16
C THR A 291 16.30 15.03 2.22
N ARG A 292 15.58 13.96 1.85
CA ARG A 292 15.24 12.88 2.76
C ARG A 292 16.47 12.01 2.91
N GLU A 293 17.22 12.19 4.00
CA GLU A 293 18.10 11.11 4.43
C GLU A 293 17.22 9.92 4.81
N PRO A 294 17.41 8.72 4.21
CA PRO A 294 16.76 7.53 4.72
C PRO A 294 17.33 7.27 6.12
N ALA A 295 16.61 7.71 7.15
CA ALA A 295 16.97 7.39 8.51
C ALA A 295 17.01 5.86 8.65
N PRO A 296 18.04 5.27 9.30
CA PRO A 296 18.06 3.84 9.55
C PRO A 296 16.74 3.37 10.19
N GLY A 297 16.10 2.37 9.60
CA GLY A 297 14.78 1.88 10.04
C GLY A 297 13.57 2.62 9.46
N SER A 298 13.73 3.58 8.56
CA SER A 298 12.61 4.28 7.90
C SER A 298 11.93 3.46 6.80
N ARG A 299 12.45 2.27 6.47
CA ARG A 299 11.86 1.43 5.41
C ARG A 299 10.82 0.48 5.96
N LEU A 300 9.78 0.24 5.17
CA LEU A 300 8.67 -0.60 5.57
C LEU A 300 9.09 -2.05 5.85
N ASP A 301 9.92 -2.65 5.00
CA ASP A 301 10.41 -4.02 5.21
C ASP A 301 11.07 -4.19 6.58
N GLN A 302 11.93 -3.25 6.96
CA GLN A 302 12.58 -3.27 8.27
C GLN A 302 11.55 -3.12 9.40
N ARG A 303 10.59 -2.20 9.26
CA ARG A 303 9.50 -2.02 10.24
C ARG A 303 8.69 -3.27 10.44
N LEU A 304 8.29 -3.94 9.36
CA LEU A 304 7.49 -5.16 9.40
C LEU A 304 8.28 -6.34 10.01
N MET A 305 9.56 -6.50 9.66
CA MET A 305 10.43 -7.50 10.28
C MET A 305 10.56 -7.28 11.80
N ASP A 306 10.78 -6.03 12.22
CA ASP A 306 10.93 -5.69 13.63
C ASP A 306 9.62 -5.98 14.39
N LEU A 307 8.48 -5.68 13.78
CA LEU A 307 7.15 -6.00 14.32
C LEU A 307 6.89 -7.50 14.47
N GLN A 308 7.26 -8.29 13.47
CA GLN A 308 7.18 -9.75 13.55
C GLN A 308 8.09 -10.29 14.64
N ARG A 309 9.33 -9.78 14.76
CA ARG A 309 10.27 -10.20 15.81
C ARG A 309 9.74 -9.89 17.22
N ILE A 310 9.23 -8.68 17.43
CA ILE A 310 8.67 -8.25 18.71
C ILE A 310 7.48 -9.15 19.08
N SER A 311 6.55 -9.32 18.14
CA SER A 311 5.36 -10.16 18.32
C SER A 311 5.73 -11.64 18.56
N GLY A 312 6.79 -12.13 17.92
CA GLY A 312 7.30 -13.49 18.07
C GLY A 312 8.03 -13.78 19.38
N SER A 313 8.74 -12.79 19.90
CA SER A 313 9.46 -12.91 21.18
C SER A 313 8.57 -12.83 22.44
N GLY A 314 7.24 -12.68 22.30
CA GLY A 314 6.33 -12.48 23.42
C GLY A 314 6.53 -11.15 24.18
N VAL A 315 7.22 -10.19 23.57
CA VAL A 315 7.41 -8.85 24.14
C VAL A 315 6.32 -7.93 23.59
N ALA A 316 5.41 -7.49 24.47
CA ALA A 316 4.42 -6.49 24.12
C ALA A 316 5.07 -5.10 23.92
N SER A 317 4.76 -4.48 22.78
CA SER A 317 4.88 -3.07 22.32
C SER A 317 6.19 -2.29 22.58
N PRO A 318 6.83 -1.70 21.54
CA PRO A 318 7.76 -0.61 21.78
C PRO A 318 6.98 0.66 22.11
N HIS A 319 7.25 1.19 23.30
CA HIS A 319 6.87 2.54 23.70
C HIS A 319 7.37 3.58 22.68
N THR A 320 6.56 4.63 22.54
CA THR A 320 6.82 5.89 21.85
C THR A 320 8.30 6.26 21.72
N ILE A 321 8.78 6.38 20.49
CA ILE A 321 9.97 7.20 20.20
C ILE A 321 9.55 8.63 20.54
N THR A 322 10.01 9.12 21.69
CA THR A 322 9.84 10.52 22.07
C THR A 322 10.68 11.37 21.14
N SER A 323 10.05 12.33 20.46
CA SER A 323 10.76 13.43 19.81
C SER A 323 11.69 14.11 20.82
N PRO A 324 12.91 14.54 20.41
CA PRO A 324 13.85 15.16 21.33
C PRO A 324 13.24 16.45 21.87
N SER A 325 12.85 16.43 23.14
CA SER A 325 12.51 17.63 23.88
C SER A 325 13.76 18.49 24.01
N SER A 326 13.61 19.75 23.64
CA SER A 326 14.59 20.82 23.85
C SER A 326 15.08 20.80 25.29
N THR A 327 16.37 20.54 25.47
CA THR A 327 17.03 20.51 26.76
C THR A 327 16.96 21.88 27.43
N SER A 328 16.55 21.82 28.69
CA SER A 328 16.48 22.93 29.63
C SER A 328 17.87 23.50 29.92
N SER A 329 17.97 24.82 29.91
CA SER A 329 19.06 25.54 30.55
C SER A 329 18.76 25.69 32.04
N VAL A 330 19.33 24.81 32.87
CA VAL A 330 19.49 25.05 34.31
C VAL A 330 20.99 25.06 34.60
N ARG A 331 21.56 26.26 34.73
CA ARG A 331 22.84 26.46 35.40
C ARG A 331 22.56 26.98 36.80
N GLY A 332 22.75 26.11 37.79
CA GLY A 332 22.99 26.52 39.16
C GLY A 332 24.46 26.92 39.32
N THR A 333 24.71 28.08 39.91
CA THR A 333 25.99 28.41 40.54
C THR A 333 25.68 29.01 41.89
N GLY A 334 26.17 28.34 42.94
CA GLY A 334 26.10 28.80 44.32
C GLY A 334 27.00 30.00 44.57
N GLY A 335 26.65 30.73 45.63
CA GLY A 335 27.45 31.81 46.19
C GLY A 335 26.77 32.31 47.45
N GLY A 336 27.17 31.80 48.61
CA GLY A 336 26.71 32.30 49.89
C GLY A 336 27.44 33.60 50.27
N HIS A 337 26.73 34.51 50.95
CA HIS A 337 27.27 35.33 52.02
C HIS A 337 26.15 36.01 52.83
N SER A 338 26.18 35.74 54.14
CA SER A 338 25.88 36.61 55.29
C SER A 338 24.99 37.85 55.13
N GLY A 339 24.02 37.99 56.06
CA GLY A 339 23.79 39.28 56.71
C GLY A 339 22.36 39.63 57.09
N ARG A 340 22.06 39.48 58.40
CA ARG A 340 21.30 40.43 59.24
C ARG A 340 19.85 40.82 58.88
N SER A 341 18.92 40.42 59.75
CA SER A 341 17.68 41.16 60.06
C SER A 341 18.02 42.57 60.60
N PRO A 342 17.12 43.57 60.47
CA PRO A 342 16.02 43.68 61.44
C PRO A 342 14.69 44.26 60.91
N SER A 343 13.61 43.95 61.64
CA SER A 343 12.44 44.79 62.03
C SER A 343 11.78 45.81 61.08
N GLY A 344 10.43 45.83 61.13
CA GLY A 344 9.58 47.02 60.88
C GLY A 344 8.59 46.80 59.74
N GLU A 345 7.32 46.47 60.03
CA GLU A 345 6.19 47.39 60.22
C GLU A 345 5.43 47.78 58.93
N SER A 346 4.16 47.33 58.92
CA SER A 346 2.95 48.09 58.55
C SER A 346 2.48 48.21 57.08
N LEU A 347 1.18 47.86 56.95
CA LEU A 347 0.08 48.56 56.25
C LEU A 347 -0.16 48.34 54.75
N ASP A 348 -1.31 47.70 54.50
CA ASP A 348 -2.40 48.06 53.58
C ASP A 348 -2.08 48.74 52.24
N ARG A 349 -2.41 48.04 51.15
CA ARG A 349 -3.58 48.35 50.30
C ARG A 349 -3.88 47.22 49.32
#